data_AF-A0A961FS35-F1
#
_entry.id   AF-A0A961FS35-F1
#
_cell.length_a   1.000
_cell.length_b   1.000
_cell.length_c   1.000
_cell.angle_alpha   90.00
_cell.angle_beta   90.00
_cell.angle_gamma   90.00
#
_symmetry.space_group_name_H-M   'P 1'
#
loop_
_entity.id
_entity.type
_entity.pdbx_description
1 polymer ?
#
loop_
_entity_poly.entity_id
_entity_poly.type
_entity_poly.pdbx_seq_one_letter_code
_entity_poly.pdbx_strand_id
1 'polypeptide(L)'
;MDLLRKELRALRPFFWLILLLAGLDALVTFATEFPDQHTIADVFDDFDAEFAYFVLFAISFALGQTLIGREKNENTLEFLDGLPVSRGRVYWTKWLAGYLVLSLYLLTGLVVHLPLHFISATSDNPSSYPEFWASMLAMDLVVIAIYLSIGMALAFWGRFGLLAVLFYLIGVWILHESGLPSADFFDPLIYGRLNVIGSTLIVPWKVAAIQLGAAFVFALLGLFAFESLGRHPSDVSGARRAATPLFITGLIAACVVSLVTLIRTAWSEATVDPTLATEPVFPDWETTRLETGHFVFIYPNNQAESAEALAAESDEIHSKVVSFFHAEPKRQIIVDLTSQSPRHAGTAYWGRVRMNLRAQGLESRLPAVLGHELCHVYIDQLSDNHVSDQFDATRFFHEGLASWVEYRFFRPPEELPQIRRVAAVAHDRERIRFEDLASSARLSEEFAPEWVYPLGEVFSAAVIETWGEDAPEKIVRAFGRDDAPTGLNGIALWQDTFQAAGYDLETAIAAFFRKLDDIVADEREWLDKLPRFRGQLVNEANRYGIRIRFADDTDPARKLPMRRLYVRFRNGPGTAESDYQVRRPDRDGIAWISRDYFPGGSVEFQIIHNPAATLMMPLFDPWVSVRTR
;
A
#
# COMPACT_ATOMS: atom_id res chain seq x y z
N MET A 1 44.93 14.40 6.60
CA MET A 1 44.04 14.92 5.54
C MET A 1 44.54 14.58 4.14
N ASP A 2 45.85 14.42 3.90
CA ASP A 2 46.38 14.18 2.54
C ASP A 2 45.94 12.88 1.89
N LEU A 3 45.76 11.80 2.66
CA LEU A 3 45.34 10.50 2.12
C LEU A 3 43.89 10.54 1.59
N LEU A 4 42.95 11.11 2.35
CA LEU A 4 41.56 11.24 1.91
C LEU A 4 41.45 12.11 0.65
N ARG A 5 42.19 13.23 0.61
CA ARG A 5 42.24 14.11 -0.57
C ARG A 5 42.79 13.39 -1.80
N LYS A 6 43.77 12.51 -1.63
CA LYS A 6 44.30 11.66 -2.70
C LYS A 6 43.23 10.69 -3.19
N GLU A 7 42.56 9.97 -2.31
CA GLU A 7 41.53 8.98 -2.70
C GLU A 7 40.32 9.66 -3.37
N LEU A 8 39.82 10.78 -2.84
CA LEU A 8 38.75 11.56 -3.49
C LEU A 8 39.17 12.07 -4.88
N ARG A 9 40.44 12.45 -5.07
CA ARG A 9 40.96 12.83 -6.39
C ARG A 9 40.96 11.65 -7.37
N ALA A 10 41.27 10.45 -6.88
CA ALA A 10 41.23 9.23 -7.68
C ALA A 10 39.79 8.83 -8.07
N LEU A 11 38.79 9.21 -7.25
CA LEU A 11 37.37 8.96 -7.50
C LEU A 11 36.66 10.02 -8.36
N ARG A 12 37.39 11.01 -8.91
CA ARG A 12 36.81 12.04 -9.80
C ARG A 12 35.94 11.49 -10.94
N PRO A 13 36.29 10.39 -11.63
CA PRO A 13 35.43 9.85 -12.67
C PRO A 13 34.06 9.41 -12.14
N PHE A 14 34.01 8.77 -10.96
CA PHE A 14 32.77 8.37 -10.30
C PHE A 14 31.96 9.56 -9.83
N PHE A 15 32.63 10.59 -9.30
CA PHE A 15 31.97 11.85 -8.93
C PHE A 15 31.26 12.49 -10.14
N TRP A 16 31.93 12.57 -11.30
CA TRP A 16 31.30 13.12 -12.51
C TRP A 16 30.19 12.24 -13.06
N LEU A 17 30.33 10.91 -12.96
CA LEU A 17 29.27 9.98 -13.34
C LEU A 17 28.02 10.19 -12.48
N ILE A 18 28.19 10.31 -11.15
CA ILE A 18 27.09 10.57 -10.22
C ILE A 18 26.39 11.88 -10.53
N LEU A 19 27.15 12.97 -10.76
CA LEU A 19 26.56 14.25 -11.13
C LEU A 19 25.84 14.20 -12.49
N LEU A 20 26.37 13.44 -13.46
CA LEU A 20 25.72 13.24 -14.74
C LEU A 20 24.39 12.48 -14.58
N LEU A 21 24.38 11.39 -13.81
CA LEU A 21 23.18 10.60 -13.55
C LEU A 21 22.11 11.44 -12.82
N ALA A 22 22.50 12.15 -11.75
CA ALA A 22 21.59 13.04 -11.03
C ALA A 22 21.08 14.20 -11.91
N GLY A 23 21.91 14.73 -12.81
CA GLY A 23 21.51 15.78 -13.75
C GLY A 23 20.57 15.27 -14.84
N LEU A 24 20.77 14.04 -15.34
CA LEU A 24 19.87 13.39 -16.29
C LEU A 24 18.52 13.07 -15.66
N ASP A 25 18.54 12.56 -14.43
CA ASP A 25 17.35 12.29 -13.63
C ASP A 25 16.52 13.57 -13.46
N ALA A 26 17.13 14.64 -12.95
CA ALA A 26 16.49 15.95 -12.86
C ALA A 26 15.95 16.44 -14.21
N LEU A 27 16.73 16.30 -15.30
CA LEU A 27 16.30 16.72 -16.63
C LEU A 27 15.06 15.94 -17.10
N VAL A 28 15.02 14.62 -16.85
CA VAL A 28 13.87 13.77 -17.18
C VAL A 28 12.66 14.24 -16.38
N THR A 29 12.76 14.31 -15.05
CA THR A 29 11.71 14.81 -14.16
C THR A 29 11.15 16.15 -14.63
N PHE A 30 12.01 17.15 -14.90
CA PHE A 30 11.56 18.46 -15.39
C PHE A 30 11.00 18.46 -16.82
N ALA A 31 11.28 17.43 -17.62
CA ALA A 31 10.79 17.30 -18.99
C ALA A 31 9.50 16.46 -19.09
N THR A 32 9.26 15.55 -18.15
CA THR A 32 8.11 14.63 -18.13
C THR A 32 7.02 15.05 -17.17
N GLU A 33 7.37 15.72 -16.06
CA GLU A 33 6.45 16.05 -14.99
C GLU A 33 6.26 17.56 -14.81
N PHE A 34 5.04 17.96 -14.46
CA PHE A 34 4.75 19.34 -14.09
C PHE A 34 5.11 19.56 -12.61
N PRO A 35 5.85 20.63 -12.25
CA PRO A 35 6.32 20.85 -10.88
C PRO A 35 5.22 20.93 -9.81
N ASP A 36 4.00 21.33 -10.18
CA ASP A 36 2.83 21.42 -9.31
C ASP A 36 2.13 20.08 -9.08
N GLN A 37 2.44 19.06 -9.88
CA GLN A 37 1.85 17.72 -9.82
C GLN A 37 2.64 16.73 -8.96
N HIS A 38 3.86 17.08 -8.52
CA HIS A 38 4.68 16.21 -7.69
C HIS A 38 4.15 16.12 -6.26
N THR A 39 3.45 15.05 -5.93
CA THR A 39 3.11 14.71 -4.55
C THR A 39 4.27 13.96 -3.88
N ILE A 40 4.26 13.86 -2.54
CA ILE A 40 5.20 12.97 -1.81
C ILE A 40 4.99 11.51 -2.23
N ALA A 41 3.75 11.12 -2.54
CA ALA A 41 3.45 9.77 -2.99
C ALA A 41 4.16 9.48 -4.32
N ASP A 42 4.25 10.46 -5.22
CA ASP A 42 4.97 10.30 -6.50
C ASP A 42 6.48 10.12 -6.30
N VAL A 43 7.08 10.68 -5.25
CA VAL A 43 8.49 10.39 -4.91
C VAL A 43 8.72 8.89 -4.61
N PHE A 44 7.67 8.16 -4.19
CA PHE A 44 7.70 6.71 -4.02
C PHE A 44 7.18 5.93 -5.22
N ASP A 45 6.15 6.44 -5.89
CA ASP A 45 5.41 5.72 -6.95
C ASP A 45 6.01 5.90 -8.34
N ASP A 46 6.68 7.02 -8.67
CA ASP A 46 7.01 7.35 -10.06
C ASP A 46 8.23 6.62 -10.64
N PHE A 47 8.97 5.86 -9.82
CA PHE A 47 9.95 4.91 -10.32
C PHE A 47 10.00 3.69 -9.40
N ASP A 48 9.95 2.51 -10.01
CA ASP A 48 10.14 1.19 -9.40
C ASP A 48 11.26 1.27 -8.35
N ALA A 49 10.90 1.53 -7.08
CA ALA A 49 11.88 1.91 -6.06
C ALA A 49 12.94 0.80 -5.92
N GLU A 50 12.52 -0.45 -6.11
CA GLU A 50 13.41 -1.60 -6.22
C GLU A 50 14.50 -1.44 -7.30
N PHE A 51 14.15 -0.91 -8.48
CA PHE A 51 15.10 -0.61 -9.55
C PHE A 51 16.09 0.49 -9.16
N ALA A 52 15.65 1.56 -8.50
CA ALA A 52 16.53 2.62 -8.03
C ALA A 52 17.55 2.08 -6.99
N TYR A 53 17.08 1.27 -6.04
CA TYR A 53 17.95 0.62 -5.06
C TYR A 53 18.87 -0.44 -5.70
N PHE A 54 18.44 -1.10 -6.77
CA PHE A 54 19.29 -1.99 -7.57
C PHE A 54 20.41 -1.22 -8.29
N VAL A 55 20.10 -0.07 -8.90
CA VAL A 55 21.11 0.80 -9.53
C VAL A 55 22.10 1.30 -8.48
N LEU A 56 21.62 1.75 -7.33
CA LEU A 56 22.46 2.16 -6.20
C LEU A 56 23.36 1.01 -5.72
N PHE A 57 22.83 -0.21 -5.65
CA PHE A 57 23.59 -1.42 -5.36
C PHE A 57 24.70 -1.64 -6.38
N ALA A 58 24.36 -1.65 -7.67
CA ALA A 58 25.31 -1.90 -8.75
C ALA A 58 26.47 -0.88 -8.73
N ILE A 59 26.16 0.40 -8.58
CA ILE A 59 27.16 1.48 -8.53
C ILE A 59 28.04 1.35 -7.27
N SER A 60 27.42 1.17 -6.10
CA SER A 60 28.13 1.06 -4.82
C SER A 60 29.04 -0.18 -4.79
N PHE A 61 28.53 -1.30 -5.28
CA PHE A 61 29.28 -2.55 -5.39
C PHE A 61 30.45 -2.41 -6.36
N ALA A 62 30.23 -1.87 -7.55
CA ALA A 62 31.29 -1.64 -8.54
C ALA A 62 32.37 -0.69 -8.01
N LEU A 63 31.98 0.36 -7.29
CA LEU A 63 32.93 1.26 -6.63
C LEU A 63 33.75 0.52 -5.56
N GLY A 64 33.11 -0.27 -4.70
CA GLY A 64 33.79 -1.08 -3.69
C GLY A 64 34.80 -2.06 -4.30
N GLN A 65 34.41 -2.74 -5.39
CA GLN A 65 35.27 -3.65 -6.14
C GLN A 65 36.49 -2.94 -6.73
N THR A 66 36.32 -1.76 -7.30
CA THR A 66 37.41 -1.02 -7.95
C THR A 66 38.39 -0.41 -6.94
N LEU A 67 37.91 0.09 -5.80
CA LEU A 67 38.74 0.70 -4.76
C LEU A 67 39.85 -0.22 -4.24
N ILE A 68 39.55 -1.51 -4.12
CA ILE A 68 40.46 -2.53 -3.62
C ILE A 68 41.08 -3.35 -4.75
N GLY A 69 40.28 -3.74 -5.75
CA GLY A 69 40.72 -4.55 -6.88
C GLY A 69 41.83 -3.89 -7.69
N ARG A 70 41.84 -2.55 -7.78
CA ARG A 70 42.91 -1.81 -8.45
C ARG A 70 44.27 -2.03 -7.80
N GLU A 71 44.34 -1.96 -6.46
CA GLU A 71 45.62 -2.12 -5.74
C GLU A 71 46.19 -3.53 -5.91
N LYS A 72 45.30 -4.53 -5.98
CA LYS A 72 45.68 -5.92 -6.28
C LYS A 72 46.18 -6.05 -7.72
N ASN A 73 45.43 -5.54 -8.70
CA ASN A 73 45.74 -5.71 -10.12
C ASN A 73 46.99 -4.93 -10.55
N GLU A 74 47.28 -3.80 -9.91
CA GLU A 74 48.46 -2.97 -10.16
C GLU A 74 49.67 -3.41 -9.30
N ASN A 75 49.53 -4.45 -8.47
CA ASN A 75 50.55 -4.95 -7.54
C ASN A 75 51.11 -3.88 -6.58
N THR A 76 50.29 -2.91 -6.18
CA THR A 76 50.70 -1.81 -5.30
C THR A 76 50.59 -2.17 -3.81
N LEU A 77 50.01 -3.31 -3.46
CA LEU A 77 49.85 -3.75 -2.08
C LEU A 77 51.18 -3.85 -1.31
N GLU A 78 52.24 -4.35 -1.94
CA GLU A 78 53.57 -4.46 -1.33
C GLU A 78 54.22 -3.08 -1.16
N PHE A 79 53.98 -2.17 -2.10
CA PHE A 79 54.47 -0.78 -2.00
C PHE A 79 53.88 -0.06 -0.79
N LEU A 80 52.65 -0.40 -0.39
CA LEU A 80 52.01 0.20 0.80
C LEU A 80 52.75 -0.13 2.10
N ASP A 81 53.52 -1.22 2.17
CA ASP A 81 54.31 -1.56 3.37
C ASP A 81 55.53 -0.66 3.55
N GLY A 82 56.01 -0.04 2.46
CA GLY A 82 57.11 0.92 2.50
C GLY A 82 56.67 2.33 2.92
N LEU A 83 55.37 2.59 3.05
CA LEU A 83 54.84 3.90 3.42
C LEU A 83 54.69 4.04 4.95
N PRO A 84 54.81 5.25 5.52
CA PRO A 84 54.60 5.51 6.94
C PRO A 84 53.10 5.53 7.32
N VAL A 85 52.28 4.69 6.69
CA VAL A 85 50.84 4.55 6.95
C VAL A 85 50.47 3.07 6.97
N SER A 86 49.64 2.65 7.95
CA SER A 86 49.17 1.27 8.01
C SER A 86 48.18 0.97 6.87
N ARG A 87 48.18 -0.27 6.38
CA ARG A 87 47.20 -0.75 5.38
C ARG A 87 45.76 -0.55 5.84
N GLY A 88 45.48 -0.78 7.13
CA GLY A 88 44.14 -0.52 7.67
C GLY A 88 43.72 0.96 7.59
N ARG A 89 44.66 1.90 7.80
CA ARG A 89 44.37 3.32 7.59
C ARG A 89 44.07 3.63 6.13
N VAL A 90 44.78 3.00 5.19
CA VAL A 90 44.52 3.13 3.75
C VAL A 90 43.15 2.57 3.39
N TYR A 91 42.81 1.37 3.88
CA TYR A 91 41.52 0.72 3.67
C TYR A 91 40.35 1.59 4.13
N TRP A 92 40.36 2.03 5.39
CA TRP A 92 39.29 2.87 5.92
C TRP A 92 39.19 4.23 5.24
N THR A 93 40.33 4.78 4.78
CA THR A 93 40.31 6.03 4.01
C THR A 93 39.66 5.83 2.64
N LYS A 94 39.89 4.68 1.98
CA LYS A 94 39.21 4.33 0.72
C LYS A 94 37.73 4.09 0.92
N TRP A 95 37.35 3.34 1.96
CA TRP A 95 35.95 3.13 2.33
C TRP A 95 35.24 4.47 2.56
N LEU A 96 35.83 5.36 3.37
CA LEU A 96 35.27 6.68 3.63
C LEU A 96 35.19 7.54 2.36
N ALA A 97 36.21 7.52 1.49
CA ALA A 97 36.17 8.25 0.23
C ALA A 97 35.05 7.76 -0.69
N GLY A 98 34.88 6.43 -0.81
CA GLY A 98 33.80 5.83 -1.59
C GLY A 98 32.42 6.18 -1.02
N TYR A 99 32.26 6.07 0.29
CA TYR A 99 31.04 6.43 0.99
C TYR A 99 30.65 7.89 0.73
N LEU A 100 31.58 8.84 0.92
CA LEU A 100 31.31 10.27 0.68
C LEU A 100 30.93 10.58 -0.77
N VAL A 101 31.55 9.90 -1.74
CA VAL A 101 31.22 10.07 -3.16
C VAL A 101 29.82 9.55 -3.48
N LEU A 102 29.44 8.40 -2.93
CA LEU A 102 28.11 7.83 -3.12
C LEU A 102 27.03 8.65 -2.40
N SER A 103 27.30 9.14 -1.17
CA SER A 103 26.37 10.00 -0.44
C SER A 103 26.04 11.29 -1.19
N LEU A 104 26.94 11.78 -2.06
CA LEU A 104 26.67 12.95 -2.87
C LEU A 104 25.49 12.73 -3.84
N TYR A 105 25.32 11.52 -4.38
CA TYR A 105 24.20 11.18 -5.25
C TYR A 105 22.86 11.42 -4.56
N LEU A 106 22.73 10.96 -3.31
CA LEU A 106 21.53 11.14 -2.50
C LEU A 106 21.28 12.61 -2.19
N LEU A 107 22.35 13.34 -1.84
CA LEU A 107 22.25 14.78 -1.57
C LEU A 107 21.83 15.56 -2.81
N THR A 108 22.29 15.17 -4.00
CA THR A 108 21.85 15.80 -5.26
C THR A 108 20.40 15.50 -5.55
N GLY A 109 19.92 14.27 -5.34
CA GLY A 109 18.50 13.93 -5.48
C GLY A 109 17.65 14.76 -4.52
N LEU A 110 18.03 14.84 -3.24
CA LEU A 110 17.34 15.68 -2.26
C LEU A 110 17.28 17.15 -2.68
N VAL A 111 18.38 17.70 -3.22
CA VAL A 111 18.42 19.09 -3.70
C VAL A 111 17.50 19.32 -4.91
N VAL A 112 17.20 18.30 -5.71
CA VAL A 112 16.30 18.37 -6.87
C VAL A 112 14.84 18.23 -6.44
N HIS A 113 14.53 17.21 -5.64
CA HIS A 113 13.14 16.90 -5.26
C HIS A 113 12.59 17.80 -4.16
N LEU A 114 13.44 18.29 -3.24
CA LEU A 114 12.97 19.14 -2.15
C LEU A 114 12.35 20.46 -2.65
N PRO A 115 12.95 21.21 -3.60
CA PRO A 115 12.30 22.38 -4.20
C PRO A 115 11.02 22.07 -4.97
N LEU A 116 10.98 20.95 -5.72
CA LEU A 116 9.78 20.52 -6.44
C LEU A 116 8.62 20.30 -5.47
N HIS A 117 8.89 19.63 -4.36
CA HIS A 117 7.91 19.40 -3.31
C HIS A 117 7.42 20.72 -2.66
N PHE A 118 8.30 21.70 -2.45
CA PHE A 118 7.88 23.01 -1.93
C PHE A 118 7.01 23.83 -2.91
N ILE A 119 7.04 23.50 -4.20
CA ILE A 119 6.23 24.16 -5.24
C ILE A 119 4.89 23.42 -5.44
N SER A 120 4.82 22.15 -5.04
CA SER A 120 3.62 21.31 -5.11
C SER A 120 2.48 21.85 -4.25
N ALA A 121 1.25 21.72 -4.77
CA ALA A 121 0.02 22.09 -4.08
C ALA A 121 -0.23 21.24 -2.81
N THR A 122 0.43 20.09 -2.66
CA THR A 122 0.30 19.19 -1.48
C THR A 122 1.12 19.63 -0.25
N SER A 123 1.63 20.87 -0.24
CA SER A 123 2.57 21.36 0.80
C SER A 123 1.92 21.85 2.10
N ASP A 124 0.61 21.68 2.27
CA ASP A 124 -0.17 22.28 3.36
C ASP A 124 0.09 21.75 4.78
N ASN A 125 0.94 20.72 4.98
CA ASN A 125 1.37 20.27 6.31
C ASN A 125 2.90 20.29 6.54
N PRO A 126 3.54 21.48 6.52
CA PRO A 126 5.00 21.65 6.51
C PRO A 126 5.75 21.09 7.73
N SER A 127 5.03 20.74 8.81
CA SER A 127 5.63 20.34 10.09
C SER A 127 6.16 18.90 10.13
N SER A 128 5.65 18.01 9.28
CA SER A 128 5.97 16.56 9.32
C SER A 128 7.03 16.12 8.30
N TYR A 129 7.38 16.98 7.33
CA TYR A 129 8.26 16.61 6.22
C TYR A 129 9.76 16.53 6.56
N PRO A 130 10.33 17.35 7.47
CA PRO A 130 11.77 17.25 7.78
C PRO A 130 12.15 15.90 8.38
N GLU A 131 11.29 15.33 9.22
CA GLU A 131 11.50 14.00 9.83
C GLU A 131 11.45 12.90 8.78
N PHE A 132 10.51 13.01 7.84
CA PHE A 132 10.36 12.12 6.70
C PHE A 132 11.64 12.11 5.82
N TRP A 133 12.05 13.28 5.31
CA TRP A 133 13.23 13.39 4.45
C TRP A 133 14.52 13.00 5.18
N ALA A 134 14.63 13.32 6.47
CA ALA A 134 15.76 12.90 7.30
C ALA A 134 15.80 11.38 7.47
N SER A 135 14.64 10.73 7.65
CA SER A 135 14.54 9.28 7.78
C SER A 135 14.90 8.58 6.47
N MET A 136 14.41 9.07 5.34
CA MET A 136 14.73 8.55 4.02
C MET A 136 16.23 8.68 3.72
N LEU A 137 16.80 9.87 3.91
CA LEU A 137 18.23 10.11 3.74
C LEU A 137 19.07 9.23 4.68
N ALA A 138 18.66 9.07 5.93
CA ALA A 138 19.36 8.20 6.88
C ALA A 138 19.35 6.74 6.41
N MET A 139 18.24 6.27 5.85
CA MET A 139 18.13 4.92 5.30
C MET A 139 19.02 4.71 4.09
N ASP A 140 18.98 5.62 3.11
CA ASP A 140 19.83 5.53 1.92
C ASP A 140 21.33 5.53 2.26
N LEU A 141 21.72 6.34 3.25
CA LEU A 141 23.08 6.37 3.77
C LEU A 141 23.48 5.02 4.40
N VAL A 142 22.58 4.39 5.15
CA VAL A 142 22.78 3.03 5.69
C VAL A 142 22.96 2.03 4.55
N VAL A 143 22.11 2.09 3.52
CA VAL A 143 22.16 1.21 2.36
C VAL A 143 23.50 1.32 1.62
N ILE A 144 23.96 2.54 1.35
CA ILE A 144 25.28 2.79 0.73
C ILE A 144 26.40 2.15 1.54
N ALA A 145 26.38 2.30 2.87
CA ALA A 145 27.39 1.70 3.74
C ALA A 145 27.40 0.16 3.62
N ILE A 146 26.22 -0.46 3.53
CA ILE A 146 26.08 -1.91 3.35
C ILE A 146 26.66 -2.34 2.00
N TYR A 147 26.20 -1.73 0.92
CA TYR A 147 26.55 -2.12 -0.45
C TYR A 147 28.04 -1.94 -0.74
N LEU A 148 28.60 -0.81 -0.31
CA LEU A 148 30.03 -0.53 -0.46
C LEU A 148 30.88 -1.55 0.30
N SER A 149 30.47 -1.91 1.53
CA SER A 149 31.20 -2.88 2.36
C SER A 149 31.20 -4.28 1.75
N ILE A 150 30.07 -4.72 1.18
CA ILE A 150 29.97 -5.98 0.42
C ILE A 150 30.89 -5.93 -0.80
N GLY A 151 30.84 -4.83 -1.57
CA GLY A 151 31.69 -4.61 -2.75
C GLY A 151 33.17 -4.70 -2.43
N MET A 152 33.63 -4.04 -1.36
CA MET A 152 35.03 -4.08 -0.92
C MET A 152 35.45 -5.45 -0.39
N ALA A 153 34.58 -6.14 0.38
CA ALA A 153 34.87 -7.48 0.90
C ALA A 153 35.06 -8.50 -0.24
N LEU A 154 34.24 -8.40 -1.28
CA LEU A 154 34.29 -9.29 -2.44
C LEU A 154 35.29 -8.84 -3.51
N ALA A 155 35.94 -7.68 -3.36
CA ALA A 155 36.85 -7.12 -4.37
C ALA A 155 38.00 -8.06 -4.75
N PHE A 156 38.42 -8.90 -3.79
CA PHE A 156 39.51 -9.85 -3.98
C PHE A 156 39.17 -10.98 -4.95
N TRP A 157 37.89 -11.28 -5.12
CA TRP A 157 37.39 -12.31 -6.02
C TRP A 157 37.23 -11.79 -7.46
N GLY A 158 37.37 -10.48 -7.66
CA GLY A 158 37.20 -9.84 -8.97
C GLY A 158 35.84 -10.20 -9.57
N ARG A 159 35.85 -10.72 -10.79
CA ARG A 159 34.62 -11.10 -11.51
C ARG A 159 33.79 -12.16 -10.79
N PHE A 160 34.40 -13.01 -9.97
CA PHE A 160 33.67 -14.01 -9.18
C PHE A 160 32.89 -13.40 -8.01
N GLY A 161 33.22 -12.17 -7.59
CA GLY A 161 32.44 -11.44 -6.59
C GLY A 161 31.02 -11.15 -7.09
N LEU A 162 30.86 -10.81 -8.37
CA LEU A 162 29.54 -10.61 -8.99
C LEU A 162 28.72 -11.90 -9.02
N LEU A 163 29.34 -13.04 -9.30
CA LEU A 163 28.66 -14.34 -9.27
C LEU A 163 28.20 -14.68 -7.84
N ALA A 164 29.02 -14.42 -6.83
CA ALA A 164 28.65 -14.64 -5.43
C ALA A 164 27.44 -13.79 -5.02
N VAL A 165 27.43 -12.52 -5.42
CA VAL A 165 26.28 -11.62 -5.22
C VAL A 165 25.04 -12.13 -5.97
N LEU A 166 25.17 -12.56 -7.22
CA LEU A 166 24.05 -13.06 -8.01
C LEU A 166 23.41 -14.28 -7.33
N PHE A 167 24.23 -15.25 -6.89
CA PHE A 167 23.73 -16.42 -6.15
C PHE A 167 23.10 -16.04 -4.81
N TYR A 168 23.63 -15.02 -4.13
CA TYR A 168 23.06 -14.50 -2.91
C TYR A 168 21.67 -13.89 -3.16
N LEU A 169 21.55 -13.00 -4.15
CA LEU A 169 20.27 -12.36 -4.50
C LEU A 169 19.22 -13.39 -4.94
N ILE A 170 19.61 -14.36 -5.77
CA ILE A 170 18.74 -15.50 -6.13
C ILE A 170 18.32 -16.26 -4.86
N GLY A 171 19.27 -16.51 -3.94
CA GLY A 171 19.01 -17.14 -2.64
C GLY A 171 17.96 -16.41 -1.83
N VAL A 172 18.06 -15.09 -1.74
CA VAL A 172 17.10 -14.23 -1.03
C VAL A 172 15.75 -14.21 -1.71
N TRP A 173 15.71 -14.07 -3.04
CA TRP A 173 14.47 -14.10 -3.81
C TRP A 173 13.67 -15.38 -3.55
N ILE A 174 14.33 -16.54 -3.50
CA ILE A 174 13.67 -17.82 -3.16
C ILE A 174 13.11 -17.82 -1.73
N LEU A 175 13.85 -17.25 -0.77
CA LEU A 175 13.37 -17.16 0.62
C LEU A 175 12.11 -16.30 0.71
N HIS A 176 12.04 -15.25 -0.12
CA HIS A 176 10.84 -14.42 -0.28
C HIS A 176 9.67 -15.21 -0.86
N GLU A 177 9.87 -15.90 -1.99
CA GLU A 177 8.84 -16.75 -2.62
C GLU A 177 8.32 -17.86 -1.69
N SER A 178 9.20 -18.35 -0.81
CA SER A 178 8.83 -19.37 0.19
C SER A 178 7.95 -18.82 1.33
N GLY A 179 7.63 -17.53 1.33
CA GLY A 179 6.82 -16.87 2.35
C GLY A 179 7.47 -16.82 3.73
N LEU A 180 8.80 -16.89 3.81
CA LEU A 180 9.52 -16.84 5.08
C LEU A 180 9.68 -15.37 5.53
N PRO A 181 9.08 -14.93 6.65
CA PRO A 181 9.18 -13.53 7.09
C PRO A 181 10.61 -13.11 7.44
N SER A 182 11.51 -14.07 7.65
CA SER A 182 12.92 -13.80 7.89
C SER A 182 13.72 -13.47 6.63
N ALA A 183 13.17 -13.67 5.43
CA ALA A 183 13.82 -13.35 4.16
C ALA A 183 14.21 -11.87 4.09
N ASP A 184 13.32 -11.01 4.58
CA ASP A 184 13.48 -9.56 4.75
C ASP A 184 14.81 -9.15 5.42
N PHE A 185 15.29 -9.93 6.40
CA PHE A 185 16.56 -9.62 7.08
C PHE A 185 17.77 -9.76 6.17
N PHE A 186 17.66 -10.59 5.13
CA PHE A 186 18.72 -10.87 4.17
C PHE A 186 18.54 -10.11 2.87
N ASP A 187 17.40 -9.46 2.63
CA ASP A 187 17.21 -8.71 1.39
C ASP A 187 17.86 -7.34 1.43
N PRO A 188 18.97 -7.10 0.69
CA PRO A 188 19.55 -5.78 0.60
C PRO A 188 18.60 -4.76 -0.04
N LEU A 189 17.67 -5.20 -0.89
CA LEU A 189 16.75 -4.35 -1.65
C LEU A 189 15.45 -4.01 -0.90
N ILE A 190 15.25 -4.54 0.32
CA ILE A 190 14.02 -4.30 1.11
C ILE A 190 13.70 -2.83 1.35
N TYR A 191 14.70 -1.95 1.32
CA TYR A 191 14.51 -0.52 1.49
C TYR A 191 13.82 0.16 0.29
N GLY A 192 13.72 -0.54 -0.84
CA GLY A 192 12.83 -0.14 -1.95
C GLY A 192 11.36 -0.39 -1.65
N ARG A 193 11.01 -1.17 -0.62
CA ARG A 193 9.64 -1.52 -0.23
C ARG A 193 9.20 -0.88 1.09
N LEU A 194 9.66 0.34 1.37
CA LEU A 194 9.31 1.01 2.63
C LEU A 194 7.83 1.43 2.63
N ASN A 195 7.14 1.13 3.72
CA ASN A 195 5.76 1.53 3.91
C ASN A 195 5.70 2.94 4.50
N VAL A 196 4.83 3.78 3.93
CA VAL A 196 4.51 5.11 4.44
C VAL A 196 3.10 5.06 5.01
N ILE A 197 2.94 5.51 6.27
CA ILE A 197 1.61 5.72 6.87
C ILE A 197 1.45 7.22 7.14
N GLY A 198 0.54 7.86 6.41
CA GLY A 198 0.39 9.32 6.43
C GLY A 198 1.67 10.00 5.96
N SER A 199 2.29 10.81 6.82
CA SER A 199 3.60 11.44 6.58
C SER A 199 4.76 10.74 7.30
N THR A 200 4.52 9.60 7.94
CA THR A 200 5.56 8.88 8.68
C THR A 200 6.11 7.70 7.88
N LEU A 201 7.42 7.72 7.65
CA LEU A 201 8.13 6.59 7.05
C LEU A 201 8.30 5.48 8.10
N ILE A 202 7.72 4.31 7.86
CA ILE A 202 7.95 3.16 8.74
C ILE A 202 9.31 2.57 8.39
N VAL A 203 10.30 2.93 9.17
CA VAL A 203 11.64 2.37 9.04
C VAL A 203 11.71 0.99 9.71
N PRO A 204 12.11 -0.08 9.01
CA PRO A 204 12.32 -1.40 9.58
C PRO A 204 13.64 -1.45 10.37
N TRP A 205 13.71 -0.72 11.51
CA TRP A 205 14.94 -0.54 12.29
C TRP A 205 15.65 -1.83 12.68
N LYS A 206 14.90 -2.92 12.91
CA LYS A 206 15.46 -4.24 13.20
C LYS A 206 16.24 -4.80 12.01
N VAL A 207 15.68 -4.69 10.81
CA VAL A 207 16.34 -5.12 9.56
C VAL A 207 17.58 -4.26 9.33
N ALA A 208 17.44 -2.93 9.43
CA ALA A 208 18.55 -1.99 9.31
C ALA A 208 19.70 -2.32 10.28
N ALA A 209 19.40 -2.59 11.54
CA ALA A 209 20.41 -2.94 12.54
C ALA A 209 21.14 -4.26 12.22
N ILE A 210 20.41 -5.29 11.78
CA ILE A 210 21.00 -6.58 11.40
C ILE A 210 21.91 -6.41 10.18
N GLN A 211 21.44 -5.72 9.15
CA GLN A 211 22.21 -5.52 7.92
C GLN A 211 23.41 -4.60 8.13
N LEU A 212 23.31 -3.58 9.00
CA LEU A 212 24.48 -2.79 9.44
C LEU A 212 25.50 -3.65 10.19
N GLY A 213 25.03 -4.55 11.05
CA GLY A 213 25.90 -5.54 11.70
C GLY A 213 26.63 -6.41 10.68
N ALA A 214 25.90 -6.93 9.68
CA ALA A 214 26.49 -7.71 8.59
C ALA A 214 27.47 -6.88 7.74
N ALA A 215 27.14 -5.63 7.42
CA ALA A 215 28.01 -4.72 6.69
C ALA A 215 29.31 -4.43 7.43
N PHE A 216 29.24 -4.22 8.75
CA PHE A 216 30.43 -4.06 9.59
C PHE A 216 31.32 -5.30 9.54
N VAL A 217 30.72 -6.50 9.63
CA VAL A 217 31.46 -7.76 9.46
C VAL A 217 32.11 -7.83 8.07
N PHE A 218 31.40 -7.51 6.99
CA PHE A 218 31.97 -7.46 5.64
C PHE A 218 33.11 -6.44 5.52
N ALA A 219 32.97 -5.26 6.11
CA ALA A 219 34.02 -4.26 6.12
C ALA A 219 35.29 -4.76 6.84
N LEU A 220 35.13 -5.48 7.97
CA LEU A 220 36.24 -6.11 8.67
C LEU A 220 36.87 -7.27 7.88
N LEU A 221 36.06 -8.06 7.17
CA LEU A 221 36.54 -9.12 6.28
C LEU A 221 37.35 -8.54 5.11
N GLY A 222 36.87 -7.46 4.51
CA GLY A 222 37.59 -6.73 3.47
C GLY A 222 38.92 -6.18 3.97
N LEU A 223 38.95 -5.61 5.18
CA LEU A 223 40.17 -5.15 5.83
C LEU A 223 41.15 -6.31 6.06
N PHE A 224 40.69 -7.43 6.63
CA PHE A 224 41.52 -8.59 6.89
C PHE A 224 42.14 -9.14 5.59
N ALA A 225 41.33 -9.27 4.54
CA ALA A 225 41.81 -9.70 3.24
C ALA A 225 42.84 -8.71 2.66
N PHE A 226 42.59 -7.40 2.77
CA PHE A 226 43.51 -6.34 2.33
C PHE A 226 44.87 -6.39 3.04
N GLU A 227 44.88 -6.66 4.34
CA GLU A 227 46.11 -6.80 5.13
C GLU A 227 46.86 -8.11 4.84
N SER A 228 46.14 -9.18 4.49
CA SER A 228 46.71 -10.51 4.28
C SER A 228 47.39 -10.70 2.92
N LEU A 229 46.88 -10.05 1.86
CA LEU A 229 47.21 -10.37 0.46
C LEU A 229 48.55 -9.83 -0.07
N GLY A 230 49.28 -9.03 0.70
CA GLY A 230 50.61 -8.55 0.28
C GLY A 230 51.72 -8.95 1.24
N ARG A 231 51.51 -9.99 2.05
CA ARG A 231 52.58 -10.55 2.90
C ARG A 231 53.21 -11.73 2.19
N HIS A 232 54.54 -11.78 2.20
CA HIS A 232 55.28 -12.89 1.62
C HIS A 232 54.83 -14.21 2.28
N PRO A 233 54.69 -15.32 1.52
CA PRO A 233 54.20 -16.58 2.06
C PRO A 233 54.95 -17.04 3.32
N SER A 234 56.25 -16.73 3.42
CA SER A 234 57.12 -17.07 4.56
C SER A 234 56.75 -16.42 5.90
N ASP A 235 56.04 -15.28 5.90
CA ASP A 235 55.73 -14.51 7.12
C ASP A 235 54.37 -14.84 7.76
N VAL A 236 53.61 -15.77 7.16
CA VAL A 236 52.26 -16.11 7.63
C VAL A 236 52.32 -17.37 8.50
N SER A 237 52.06 -17.22 9.81
CA SER A 237 51.95 -18.35 10.74
C SER A 237 50.87 -19.35 10.29
N GLY A 238 51.08 -20.65 10.56
CA GLY A 238 50.28 -21.76 10.01
C GLY A 238 48.76 -21.65 10.24
N ALA A 239 48.32 -20.98 11.31
CA ALA A 239 46.90 -20.74 11.59
C ALA A 239 46.23 -19.79 10.59
N ARG A 240 46.95 -18.80 10.04
CA ARG A 240 46.41 -17.84 9.06
C ARG A 240 46.42 -18.36 7.63
N ARG A 241 47.30 -19.30 7.28
CA ARG A 241 47.26 -20.00 5.98
C ARG A 241 46.05 -20.90 5.81
N ALA A 242 45.49 -21.44 6.91
CA ALA A 242 44.28 -22.26 6.88
C ALA A 242 42.99 -21.41 6.83
N ALA A 243 43.01 -20.18 7.36
CA ALA A 243 41.83 -19.32 7.46
C ALA A 243 41.27 -18.89 6.09
N THR A 244 42.14 -18.58 5.12
CA THR A 244 41.72 -18.16 3.76
C THR A 244 40.99 -19.27 2.99
N PRO A 245 41.50 -20.52 2.89
CA PRO A 245 40.76 -21.60 2.26
C PRO A 245 39.52 -22.02 3.08
N LEU A 246 39.55 -22.00 4.42
CA LEU A 246 38.35 -22.28 5.24
C LEU A 246 37.24 -21.24 5.00
N PHE A 247 37.59 -19.96 4.84
CA PHE A 247 36.66 -18.89 4.51
C PHE A 247 36.06 -19.04 3.10
N ILE A 248 36.90 -19.34 2.10
CA ILE A 248 36.44 -19.66 0.74
C ILE A 248 35.52 -20.88 0.74
N THR A 249 35.89 -21.92 1.51
CA THR A 249 35.09 -23.15 1.64
C THR A 249 33.75 -22.88 2.34
N GLY A 250 33.72 -22.02 3.36
CA GLY A 250 32.49 -21.65 4.07
C GLY A 250 31.52 -20.85 3.19
N LEU A 251 32.04 -19.92 2.37
CA LEU A 251 31.20 -19.14 1.45
C LEU A 251 30.66 -20.02 0.31
N ILE A 252 31.50 -20.91 -0.25
CA ILE A 252 31.06 -21.89 -1.25
C ILE A 252 30.02 -22.85 -0.67
N ALA A 253 30.22 -23.33 0.56
CA ALA A 253 29.25 -24.18 1.25
C ALA A 253 27.92 -23.47 1.47
N ALA A 254 27.92 -22.19 1.83
CA ALA A 254 26.70 -21.39 1.94
C ALA A 254 25.98 -21.27 0.58
N CYS A 255 26.71 -20.96 -0.50
CA CYS A 255 26.14 -20.91 -1.86
C CYS A 255 25.57 -22.26 -2.30
N VAL A 256 26.24 -23.38 -1.99
CA VAL A 256 25.79 -24.73 -2.31
C VAL A 256 24.57 -25.12 -1.49
N VAL A 257 24.51 -24.79 -0.20
CA VAL A 257 23.33 -25.03 0.64
C VAL A 257 22.12 -24.24 0.13
N SER A 258 22.31 -22.98 -0.26
CA SER A 258 21.25 -22.17 -0.88
C SER A 258 20.77 -22.77 -2.21
N LEU A 259 21.69 -23.25 -3.06
CA LEU A 259 21.36 -23.90 -4.34
C LEU A 259 20.65 -25.26 -4.17
N VAL A 260 21.03 -26.05 -3.16
CA VAL A 260 20.34 -27.32 -2.85
C VAL A 260 18.94 -27.06 -2.30
N THR A 261 18.78 -25.99 -1.52
CA THR A 261 17.47 -25.56 -1.01
C THR A 261 16.57 -25.10 -2.17
N LEU A 262 17.10 -24.32 -3.14
CA LEU A 262 16.42 -23.94 -4.40
C LEU A 262 15.86 -25.16 -5.15
N ILE A 263 16.69 -26.17 -5.40
CA ILE A 263 16.26 -27.34 -6.19
C ILE A 263 15.16 -28.10 -5.45
N ARG A 264 15.23 -28.16 -4.12
CA ARG A 264 14.25 -28.88 -3.30
C ARG A 264 12.90 -28.16 -3.20
N THR A 265 12.89 -26.84 -3.09
CA THR A 265 11.64 -26.04 -3.08
C THR A 265 10.97 -26.05 -4.44
N ALA A 266 11.73 -25.82 -5.53
CA ALA A 266 11.24 -25.86 -6.90
C ALA A 266 10.66 -27.23 -7.30
N TRP A 267 11.15 -28.33 -6.70
CA TRP A 267 10.59 -29.67 -6.90
C TRP A 267 9.38 -29.98 -6.02
N SER A 268 9.15 -29.22 -4.93
CA SER A 268 8.02 -29.40 -4.03
C SER A 268 6.77 -28.61 -4.44
N GLU A 269 6.92 -27.62 -5.31
CA GLU A 269 5.83 -26.72 -5.76
C GLU A 269 4.96 -27.27 -6.89
N ALA A 270 5.19 -28.50 -7.37
CA ALA A 270 4.32 -29.13 -8.36
C ALA A 270 2.89 -29.46 -7.85
N THR A 271 2.47 -28.96 -6.68
CA THR A 271 1.17 -29.27 -6.05
C THR A 271 0.45 -28.08 -5.39
N VAL A 272 0.76 -26.82 -5.70
CA VAL A 272 0.01 -25.67 -5.13
C VAL A 272 -1.09 -25.19 -6.09
N ASP A 273 -2.29 -25.02 -5.52
CA ASP A 273 -3.53 -24.58 -6.17
C ASP A 273 -3.40 -23.13 -6.67
N PRO A 274 -3.59 -22.84 -7.97
CA PRO A 274 -3.30 -21.53 -8.59
C PRO A 274 -4.19 -20.36 -8.13
N THR A 275 -5.08 -20.55 -7.16
CA THR A 275 -6.01 -19.51 -6.69
C THR A 275 -5.47 -18.63 -5.56
N LEU A 276 -4.22 -18.81 -5.12
CA LEU A 276 -3.62 -18.10 -3.97
C LEU A 276 -2.37 -17.28 -4.33
N ALA A 277 -2.15 -16.96 -5.61
CA ALA A 277 -1.02 -16.12 -6.02
C ALA A 277 -1.10 -14.74 -5.33
N THR A 278 -0.06 -14.43 -4.55
CA THR A 278 0.14 -13.18 -3.80
C THR A 278 0.89 -12.11 -4.58
N GLU A 279 1.43 -12.43 -5.75
CA GLU A 279 1.97 -11.41 -6.67
C GLU A 279 0.84 -10.85 -7.56
N PRO A 280 0.72 -9.51 -7.68
CA PRO A 280 -0.14 -8.91 -8.67
C PRO A 280 0.38 -9.29 -10.06
N VAL A 281 -0.25 -10.28 -10.70
CA VAL A 281 -0.02 -10.60 -12.11
C VAL A 281 -0.59 -9.44 -12.91
N PHE A 282 0.27 -8.48 -13.27
CA PHE A 282 -0.08 -7.46 -14.25
C PHE A 282 -0.14 -8.14 -15.61
N PRO A 283 -1.32 -8.23 -16.22
CA PRO A 283 -1.44 -8.84 -17.52
C PRO A 283 -0.79 -7.92 -18.55
N ASP A 284 0.09 -8.47 -19.38
CA ASP A 284 0.62 -7.78 -20.54
C ASP A 284 -0.45 -7.79 -21.64
N TRP A 285 -1.28 -6.76 -21.68
CA TRP A 285 -2.30 -6.57 -22.70
C TRP A 285 -1.96 -5.36 -23.54
N GLU A 286 -2.13 -5.49 -24.86
CA GLU A 286 -2.27 -4.32 -25.70
C GLU A 286 -3.52 -3.54 -25.28
N THR A 287 -3.32 -2.29 -24.88
CA THR A 287 -4.41 -1.37 -24.51
C THR A 287 -4.78 -0.48 -25.68
N THR A 288 -6.08 -0.24 -25.87
CA THR A 288 -6.60 0.75 -26.82
C THR A 288 -7.16 1.95 -26.06
N ARG A 289 -7.25 3.08 -26.77
CA ARG A 289 -7.88 4.31 -26.31
C ARG A 289 -9.13 4.64 -27.13
N LEU A 290 -10.16 5.11 -26.45
CA LEU A 290 -11.39 5.63 -27.06
C LEU A 290 -11.75 6.95 -26.42
N GLU A 291 -12.01 7.98 -27.22
CA GLU A 291 -12.37 9.31 -26.74
C GLU A 291 -13.86 9.58 -26.99
N THR A 292 -14.49 10.28 -26.06
CA THR A 292 -15.88 10.77 -26.14
C THR A 292 -15.90 12.29 -25.89
N GLY A 293 -17.08 12.91 -25.72
CA GLY A 293 -17.17 14.35 -25.46
C GLY A 293 -16.45 14.77 -24.17
N HIS A 294 -16.50 13.92 -23.14
CA HIS A 294 -15.94 14.23 -21.81
C HIS A 294 -14.92 13.22 -21.30
N PHE A 295 -14.71 12.08 -21.98
CA PHE A 295 -13.89 10.99 -21.45
C PHE A 295 -12.79 10.53 -22.41
N VAL A 296 -11.72 9.99 -21.80
CA VAL A 296 -10.73 9.13 -22.47
C VAL A 296 -10.75 7.77 -21.80
N PHE A 297 -11.28 6.77 -22.49
CA PHE A 297 -11.28 5.38 -22.04
C PHE A 297 -9.95 4.72 -22.42
N ILE A 298 -9.33 4.03 -21.46
CA ILE A 298 -8.17 3.17 -21.66
C ILE A 298 -8.59 1.75 -21.28
N TYR A 299 -8.52 0.80 -22.22
CA TYR A 299 -9.02 -0.56 -21.98
C TYR A 299 -8.20 -1.63 -22.70
N PRO A 300 -8.23 -2.90 -22.23
CA PRO A 300 -7.59 -4.02 -22.92
C PRO A 300 -8.31 -4.34 -24.23
N ASN A 301 -7.57 -4.61 -25.32
CA ASN A 301 -8.16 -4.90 -26.64
C ASN A 301 -9.21 -6.03 -26.62
N ASN A 302 -9.04 -7.01 -25.74
CA ASN A 302 -9.98 -8.12 -25.60
C ASN A 302 -11.26 -7.78 -24.81
N GLN A 303 -11.45 -6.51 -24.44
CA GLN A 303 -12.63 -5.96 -23.77
C GLN A 303 -13.24 -4.78 -24.57
N ALA A 304 -12.86 -4.63 -25.85
CA ALA A 304 -13.31 -3.51 -26.68
C ALA A 304 -14.83 -3.37 -26.75
N GLU A 305 -15.57 -4.47 -26.91
CA GLU A 305 -17.03 -4.46 -27.00
C GLU A 305 -17.68 -3.84 -25.74
N SER A 306 -17.29 -4.29 -24.54
CA SER A 306 -17.81 -3.76 -23.28
C SER A 306 -17.38 -2.30 -23.04
N ALA A 307 -16.15 -1.94 -23.40
CA ALA A 307 -15.64 -0.57 -23.28
C ALA A 307 -16.35 0.39 -24.23
N GLU A 308 -16.57 -0.01 -25.48
CA GLU A 308 -17.31 0.76 -26.49
C GLU A 308 -18.78 0.93 -26.09
N ALA A 309 -19.42 -0.11 -25.54
CA ALA A 309 -20.78 -0.03 -25.04
C ALA A 309 -20.90 0.98 -23.88
N LEU A 310 -19.99 0.93 -22.89
CA LEU A 310 -19.98 1.92 -21.80
C LEU A 310 -19.70 3.34 -22.31
N ALA A 311 -18.76 3.50 -23.24
CA ALA A 311 -18.42 4.79 -23.82
C ALA A 311 -19.57 5.40 -24.64
N ALA A 312 -20.42 4.57 -25.25
CA ALA A 312 -21.60 5.07 -25.96
C ALA A 312 -22.63 5.74 -25.04
N GLU A 313 -22.67 5.35 -23.76
CA GLU A 313 -23.60 5.89 -22.75
C GLU A 313 -22.95 6.95 -21.84
N SER A 314 -21.62 7.08 -21.86
CA SER A 314 -20.87 7.85 -20.86
C SER A 314 -21.19 9.34 -20.83
N ASP A 315 -21.41 9.98 -21.99
CA ASP A 315 -21.73 11.40 -22.06
C ASP A 315 -23.13 11.72 -21.49
N GLU A 316 -24.08 10.79 -21.59
CA GLU A 316 -25.39 10.93 -20.93
C GLU A 316 -25.26 10.77 -19.41
N ILE A 317 -24.49 9.78 -18.96
CA ILE A 317 -24.19 9.56 -17.54
C ILE A 317 -23.55 10.81 -16.94
N HIS A 318 -22.53 11.35 -17.61
CA HIS A 318 -21.87 12.60 -17.24
C HIS A 318 -22.86 13.76 -17.13
N SER A 319 -23.70 13.94 -18.15
CA SER A 319 -24.69 15.02 -18.17
C SER A 319 -25.66 14.96 -16.99
N LYS A 320 -26.08 13.75 -16.60
CA LYS A 320 -26.94 13.54 -15.42
C LYS A 320 -26.24 13.94 -14.12
N VAL A 321 -25.00 13.49 -13.91
CA VAL A 321 -24.22 13.83 -12.70
C VAL A 321 -23.89 15.31 -12.62
N VAL A 322 -23.46 15.91 -13.73
CA VAL A 322 -23.17 17.35 -13.82
C VAL A 322 -24.42 18.18 -13.53
N SER A 323 -25.56 17.78 -14.10
CA SER A 323 -26.83 18.48 -13.86
C SER A 323 -27.27 18.38 -12.41
N PHE A 324 -27.07 17.23 -11.76
CA PHE A 324 -27.40 17.04 -10.35
C PHE A 324 -26.60 17.98 -9.43
N PHE A 325 -25.32 18.18 -9.74
CA PHE A 325 -24.42 19.03 -8.96
C PHE A 325 -24.38 20.50 -9.39
N HIS A 326 -25.12 20.90 -10.44
CA HIS A 326 -24.98 22.19 -11.11
C HIS A 326 -23.51 22.62 -11.34
N ALA A 327 -22.65 21.64 -11.65
CA ALA A 327 -21.21 21.84 -11.74
C ALA A 327 -20.80 22.32 -13.13
N GLU A 328 -19.64 22.97 -13.22
CA GLU A 328 -19.02 23.21 -14.52
C GLU A 328 -18.44 21.88 -15.06
N PRO A 329 -18.78 21.50 -16.31
CA PRO A 329 -18.32 20.23 -16.88
C PRO A 329 -16.78 20.18 -16.97
N LYS A 330 -16.18 19.10 -16.44
CA LYS A 330 -14.78 18.79 -16.76
C LYS A 330 -14.65 18.39 -18.23
N ARG A 331 -13.58 18.87 -18.87
CA ARG A 331 -13.33 18.63 -20.30
C ARG A 331 -12.78 17.24 -20.61
N GLN A 332 -12.09 16.60 -19.67
CA GLN A 332 -11.45 15.33 -19.92
C GLN A 332 -11.29 14.53 -18.63
N ILE A 333 -12.06 13.46 -18.50
CA ILE A 333 -11.99 12.47 -17.40
C ILE A 333 -11.42 11.18 -17.97
N ILE A 334 -10.36 10.64 -17.36
CA ILE A 334 -9.73 9.40 -17.84
C ILE A 334 -10.46 8.22 -17.20
N VAL A 335 -11.04 7.33 -18.00
CA VAL A 335 -11.65 6.08 -17.50
C VAL A 335 -10.73 4.91 -17.83
N ASP A 336 -10.04 4.42 -16.82
CA ASP A 336 -9.12 3.31 -16.91
C ASP A 336 -9.82 1.98 -16.57
N LEU A 337 -10.08 1.21 -17.62
CA LEU A 337 -10.74 -0.08 -17.59
C LEU A 337 -9.76 -1.27 -17.55
N THR A 338 -8.47 -1.00 -17.31
CA THR A 338 -7.43 -2.04 -17.23
C THR A 338 -7.34 -2.68 -15.83
N SER A 339 -8.02 -2.08 -14.84
CA SER A 339 -8.01 -2.56 -13.46
C SER A 339 -8.59 -3.98 -13.35
N GLN A 340 -7.84 -4.84 -12.68
CA GLN A 340 -8.29 -6.18 -12.29
C GLN A 340 -8.71 -6.29 -10.83
N SER A 341 -8.78 -5.18 -10.09
CA SER A 341 -9.04 -5.23 -8.64
C SER A 341 -10.32 -6.03 -8.36
N PRO A 342 -10.25 -7.18 -7.67
CA PRO A 342 -11.43 -7.96 -7.35
C PRO A 342 -12.23 -7.34 -6.19
N ARG A 343 -11.69 -6.30 -5.54
CA ARG A 343 -12.22 -5.74 -4.29
C ARG A 343 -13.22 -4.61 -4.52
N HIS A 344 -13.08 -3.85 -5.60
CA HIS A 344 -13.95 -2.72 -5.92
C HIS A 344 -14.35 -2.74 -7.39
N ALA A 345 -15.60 -2.38 -7.68
CA ALA A 345 -16.10 -2.28 -9.04
C ALA A 345 -15.54 -1.05 -9.78
N GLY A 346 -15.28 0.03 -9.02
CA GLY A 346 -14.59 1.22 -9.46
C GLY A 346 -13.87 1.93 -8.31
N THR A 347 -13.02 2.89 -8.67
CA THR A 347 -12.40 3.87 -7.77
C THR A 347 -12.13 5.16 -8.55
N ALA A 348 -12.47 6.32 -8.02
CA ALA A 348 -12.12 7.61 -8.59
C ALA A 348 -10.96 8.27 -7.84
N TYR A 349 -10.03 8.88 -8.58
CA TYR A 349 -8.99 9.74 -8.03
C TYR A 349 -8.67 10.84 -9.05
N TRP A 350 -8.85 12.11 -8.67
CA TRP A 350 -8.33 13.28 -9.41
C TRP A 350 -8.68 13.31 -10.90
N GLY A 351 -9.95 13.09 -11.24
CA GLY A 351 -10.42 13.06 -12.64
C GLY A 351 -10.03 11.82 -13.43
N ARG A 352 -9.46 10.80 -12.77
CA ARG A 352 -9.32 9.45 -13.28
C ARG A 352 -10.27 8.51 -12.55
N VAL A 353 -11.07 7.77 -13.31
CA VAL A 353 -11.96 6.72 -12.84
C VAL A 353 -11.35 5.40 -13.24
N ARG A 354 -11.04 4.51 -12.29
CA ARG A 354 -10.61 3.14 -12.58
C ARG A 354 -11.81 2.21 -12.40
N MET A 355 -12.09 1.33 -13.35
CA MET A 355 -13.20 0.37 -13.23
C MET A 355 -12.77 -1.03 -13.69
N ASN A 356 -13.36 -2.05 -13.10
CA ASN A 356 -13.09 -3.44 -13.46
C ASN A 356 -14.20 -4.00 -14.38
N LEU A 357 -13.89 -4.13 -15.68
CA LEU A 357 -14.82 -4.72 -16.66
C LEU A 357 -15.08 -6.22 -16.44
N ARG A 358 -14.14 -6.93 -15.80
CA ARG A 358 -14.18 -8.39 -15.65
C ARG A 358 -14.93 -8.86 -14.41
N ALA A 359 -15.42 -7.94 -13.57
CA ALA A 359 -16.28 -8.31 -12.48
C ALA A 359 -17.56 -8.96 -13.03
N GLN A 360 -17.58 -10.29 -13.04
CA GLN A 360 -18.58 -11.11 -13.73
C GLN A 360 -20.01 -10.69 -13.36
N GLY A 361 -20.85 -10.47 -14.38
CA GLY A 361 -22.27 -10.12 -14.19
C GLY A 361 -22.54 -8.62 -13.96
N LEU A 362 -21.52 -7.76 -14.05
CA LEU A 362 -21.69 -6.31 -13.90
C LEU A 362 -21.83 -5.54 -15.22
N GLU A 363 -21.87 -6.17 -16.40
CA GLU A 363 -21.96 -5.44 -17.69
C GLU A 363 -23.16 -4.47 -17.73
N SER A 364 -24.33 -4.93 -17.31
CA SER A 364 -25.55 -4.10 -17.16
C SER A 364 -25.47 -3.04 -16.05
N ARG A 365 -24.45 -3.13 -15.17
CA ARG A 365 -24.24 -2.27 -14.00
C ARG A 365 -23.09 -1.29 -14.20
N LEU A 366 -22.29 -1.42 -15.26
CA LEU A 366 -21.19 -0.49 -15.58
C LEU A 366 -21.65 0.97 -15.66
N PRO A 367 -22.83 1.30 -16.26
CA PRO A 367 -23.34 2.68 -16.23
C PRO A 367 -23.55 3.22 -14.81
N ALA A 368 -24.06 2.38 -13.91
CA ALA A 368 -24.30 2.75 -12.52
C ALA A 368 -22.99 2.95 -11.76
N VAL A 369 -22.01 2.05 -11.95
CA VAL A 369 -20.67 2.21 -11.37
C VAL A 369 -20.02 3.49 -11.90
N LEU A 370 -20.05 3.76 -13.20
CA LEU A 370 -19.49 5.01 -13.74
C LEU A 370 -20.18 6.25 -13.16
N GLY A 371 -21.51 6.21 -13.00
CA GLY A 371 -22.27 7.29 -12.34
C GLY A 371 -21.87 7.50 -10.89
N HIS A 372 -21.64 6.42 -10.13
CA HIS A 372 -21.12 6.45 -8.76
C HIS A 372 -19.72 7.09 -8.72
N GLU A 373 -18.78 6.61 -9.53
CA GLU A 373 -17.40 7.14 -9.56
C GLU A 373 -17.34 8.59 -10.04
N LEU A 374 -18.20 8.99 -10.98
CA LEU A 374 -18.33 10.38 -11.41
C LEU A 374 -18.83 11.28 -10.28
N CYS A 375 -19.70 10.77 -9.41
CA CYS A 375 -20.12 11.53 -8.23
C CYS A 375 -18.92 11.90 -7.37
N HIS A 376 -17.97 11.00 -7.16
CA HIS A 376 -16.73 11.29 -6.43
C HIS A 376 -15.90 12.38 -7.12
N VAL A 377 -15.71 12.29 -8.44
CA VAL A 377 -14.97 13.31 -9.21
C VAL A 377 -15.56 14.72 -9.03
N TYR A 378 -16.89 14.83 -8.97
CA TYR A 378 -17.57 16.11 -8.79
C TYR A 378 -17.66 16.55 -7.33
N ILE A 379 -17.73 15.63 -6.37
CA ILE A 379 -17.58 15.96 -4.95
C ILE A 379 -16.21 16.59 -4.70
N ASP A 380 -15.15 15.96 -5.22
CA ASP A 380 -13.78 16.48 -5.11
C ASP A 380 -13.64 17.84 -5.80
N GLN A 381 -14.15 17.98 -7.03
CA GLN A 381 -14.07 19.26 -7.75
C GLN A 381 -14.80 20.39 -7.02
N LEU A 382 -16.00 20.14 -6.53
CA LEU A 382 -16.84 21.18 -5.91
C LEU A 382 -16.39 21.54 -4.50
N SER A 383 -15.72 20.62 -3.82
CA SER A 383 -15.17 20.85 -2.48
C SER A 383 -13.69 21.24 -2.49
N ASP A 384 -13.07 21.42 -3.66
CA ASP A 384 -11.62 21.59 -3.80
C ASP A 384 -10.82 20.52 -3.02
N ASN A 385 -11.25 19.27 -3.17
CA ASN A 385 -10.78 18.07 -2.47
C ASN A 385 -10.99 18.05 -0.94
N HIS A 386 -11.53 19.09 -0.31
CA HIS A 386 -11.68 19.15 1.15
C HIS A 386 -12.55 18.03 1.74
N VAL A 387 -13.54 17.52 0.98
CA VAL A 387 -14.30 16.34 1.42
C VAL A 387 -13.39 15.12 1.52
N SER A 388 -12.51 14.91 0.53
CA SER A 388 -11.54 13.80 0.50
C SER A 388 -10.39 13.99 1.47
N ASP A 389 -9.93 15.22 1.72
CA ASP A 389 -8.90 15.48 2.74
C ASP A 389 -9.38 15.14 4.16
N GLN A 390 -10.69 15.28 4.40
CA GLN A 390 -11.35 14.92 5.65
C GLN A 390 -12.03 13.54 5.59
N PHE A 391 -11.52 12.61 4.76
CA PHE A 391 -12.18 11.34 4.47
C PHE A 391 -12.61 10.56 5.71
N ASP A 392 -11.84 10.59 6.81
CA ASP A 392 -12.26 9.95 8.05
C ASP A 392 -13.63 10.46 8.51
N ALA A 393 -13.86 11.76 8.50
CA ALA A 393 -15.11 12.35 8.96
C ALA A 393 -16.23 12.34 7.90
N THR A 394 -15.88 12.23 6.62
CA THR A 394 -16.80 12.44 5.50
C THR A 394 -17.12 11.19 4.69
N ARG A 395 -16.39 10.07 4.86
CA ARG A 395 -16.53 8.84 4.04
C ARG A 395 -17.97 8.37 3.92
N PHE A 396 -18.75 8.39 5.01
CA PHE A 396 -20.16 7.97 4.94
C PHE A 396 -20.99 8.84 4.00
N PHE A 397 -20.77 10.16 3.99
CA PHE A 397 -21.45 11.06 3.06
C PHE A 397 -20.88 10.96 1.65
N HIS A 398 -19.56 10.83 1.51
CA HIS A 398 -18.88 10.69 0.23
C HIS A 398 -19.36 9.45 -0.54
N GLU A 399 -19.31 8.28 0.10
CA GLU A 399 -19.82 7.00 -0.47
C GLU A 399 -21.35 6.98 -0.54
N GLY A 400 -22.01 7.59 0.45
CA GLY A 400 -23.46 7.62 0.55
C GLY A 400 -24.15 8.45 -0.51
N LEU A 401 -23.63 9.65 -0.78
CA LEU A 401 -24.14 10.52 -1.84
C LEU A 401 -23.91 9.91 -3.21
N ALA A 402 -22.74 9.30 -3.44
CA ALA A 402 -22.47 8.54 -4.66
C ALA A 402 -23.44 7.36 -4.83
N SER A 403 -23.70 6.61 -3.75
CA SER A 403 -24.71 5.54 -3.74
C SER A 403 -26.11 6.08 -4.02
N TRP A 404 -26.49 7.23 -3.45
CA TRP A 404 -27.78 7.84 -3.72
C TRP A 404 -27.93 8.20 -5.21
N VAL A 405 -26.92 8.83 -5.81
CA VAL A 405 -26.88 9.16 -7.25
C VAL A 405 -26.93 7.89 -8.10
N GLU A 406 -26.16 6.86 -7.75
CA GLU A 406 -26.16 5.54 -8.38
C GLU A 406 -27.59 4.98 -8.45
N TYR A 407 -28.24 4.87 -7.30
CA TYR A 407 -29.56 4.27 -7.18
C TYR A 407 -30.68 5.13 -7.78
N ARG A 408 -30.55 6.46 -7.73
CA ARG A 408 -31.56 7.39 -8.24
C ARG A 408 -31.62 7.42 -9.75
N PHE A 409 -30.46 7.43 -10.41
CA PHE A 409 -30.36 7.73 -11.85
C PHE A 409 -29.99 6.54 -12.72
N PHE A 410 -29.32 5.54 -12.16
CA PHE A 410 -28.68 4.49 -12.96
C PHE A 410 -29.07 3.06 -12.56
N ARG A 411 -29.71 2.87 -11.40
CA ARG A 411 -30.27 1.57 -11.00
C ARG A 411 -31.78 1.49 -11.21
N PRO A 412 -32.30 0.27 -11.46
CA PRO A 412 -33.72 0.01 -11.38
C PRO A 412 -34.27 0.30 -9.96
N PRO A 413 -35.43 0.97 -9.82
CA PRO A 413 -35.99 1.31 -8.50
C PRO A 413 -36.20 0.12 -7.56
N GLU A 414 -36.41 -1.08 -8.10
CA GLU A 414 -36.55 -2.33 -7.35
C GLU A 414 -35.25 -2.79 -6.66
N GLU A 415 -34.09 -2.24 -7.02
CA GLU A 415 -32.83 -2.53 -6.34
C GLU A 415 -32.66 -1.69 -5.06
N LEU A 416 -33.29 -0.52 -4.94
CA LEU A 416 -33.14 0.39 -3.79
C LEU A 416 -33.49 -0.24 -2.44
N PRO A 417 -34.56 -1.06 -2.30
CA PRO A 417 -34.82 -1.77 -1.05
C PRO A 417 -33.65 -2.68 -0.61
N GLN A 418 -32.81 -3.15 -1.53
CA GLN A 418 -31.72 -4.08 -1.20
C GLN A 418 -30.63 -3.40 -0.37
N ILE A 419 -30.23 -2.17 -0.71
CA ILE A 419 -29.25 -1.40 0.07
C ILE A 419 -29.88 -0.88 1.37
N ARG A 420 -31.13 -0.41 1.33
CA ARG A 420 -31.85 0.09 2.51
C ARG A 420 -32.12 -0.98 3.55
N ARG A 421 -32.30 -2.24 3.15
CA ARG A 421 -32.35 -3.38 4.08
C ARG A 421 -31.08 -3.53 4.92
N VAL A 422 -29.91 -3.21 4.36
CA VAL A 422 -28.64 -3.25 5.12
C VAL A 422 -28.62 -2.13 6.16
N ALA A 423 -29.01 -0.91 5.79
CA ALA A 423 -29.18 0.20 6.73
C ALA A 423 -30.18 -0.14 7.84
N ALA A 424 -31.31 -0.76 7.48
CA ALA A 424 -32.35 -1.18 8.43
C ALA A 424 -31.83 -2.21 9.44
N VAL A 425 -31.05 -3.21 8.98
CA VAL A 425 -30.41 -4.19 9.86
C VAL A 425 -29.43 -3.52 10.81
N ALA A 426 -28.61 -2.62 10.28
CA ALA A 426 -27.62 -1.90 11.06
C ALA A 426 -28.28 -1.06 12.18
N HIS A 427 -29.35 -0.31 11.84
CA HIS A 427 -30.12 0.49 12.79
C HIS A 427 -30.88 -0.35 13.83
N ASP A 428 -31.65 -1.35 13.38
CA ASP A 428 -32.49 -2.20 14.26
C ASP A 428 -31.66 -3.02 15.25
N ARG A 429 -30.46 -3.44 14.85
CA ARG A 429 -29.61 -4.32 15.67
C ARG A 429 -28.61 -3.56 16.52
N GLU A 430 -27.99 -2.49 16.01
CA GLU A 430 -26.71 -2.01 16.54
C GLU A 430 -26.68 -0.57 17.08
N ARG A 431 -27.82 0.14 17.20
CA ARG A 431 -27.91 1.48 17.83
C ARG A 431 -26.80 2.45 17.37
N ILE A 432 -26.61 2.54 16.06
CA ILE A 432 -25.63 3.45 15.46
C ILE A 432 -25.93 4.89 15.86
N ARG A 433 -24.90 5.65 16.22
CA ARG A 433 -25.00 7.09 16.42
C ARG A 433 -24.38 7.84 15.26
N PHE A 434 -24.75 9.11 15.11
CA PHE A 434 -24.20 9.93 14.04
C PHE A 434 -22.69 10.18 14.22
N GLU A 435 -22.19 10.22 15.45
CA GLU A 435 -20.76 10.32 15.77
C GLU A 435 -19.95 9.12 15.29
N ASP A 436 -20.58 7.95 15.18
CA ASP A 436 -19.95 6.74 14.66
C ASP A 436 -19.81 6.85 13.13
N LEU A 437 -20.74 7.53 12.45
CA LEU A 437 -20.66 7.82 11.01
C LEU A 437 -19.67 8.94 10.69
N ALA A 438 -19.64 9.98 11.51
CA ALA A 438 -18.73 11.11 11.39
C ALA A 438 -17.26 10.78 11.75
N SER A 439 -16.90 9.49 11.88
CA SER A 439 -15.52 9.02 11.95
C SER A 439 -15.42 7.58 11.44
N SER A 440 -14.86 7.40 10.25
CA SER A 440 -14.65 6.11 9.59
C SER A 440 -13.79 5.19 10.45
N ALA A 441 -12.81 5.72 11.18
CA ALA A 441 -12.02 4.97 12.14
C ALA A 441 -12.90 4.38 13.24
N ARG A 442 -13.79 5.17 13.83
CA ARG A 442 -14.73 4.70 14.87
C ARG A 442 -15.76 3.72 14.31
N LEU A 443 -16.31 4.00 13.13
CA LEU A 443 -17.20 3.08 12.43
C LEU A 443 -16.52 1.73 12.20
N SER A 444 -15.27 1.75 11.72
CA SER A 444 -14.51 0.53 11.41
C SER A 444 -14.09 -0.22 12.66
N GLU A 445 -13.84 0.49 13.76
CA GLU A 445 -13.50 -0.12 15.06
C GLU A 445 -14.65 -0.95 15.60
N GLU A 446 -15.89 -0.42 15.59
CA GLU A 446 -17.05 -1.09 16.20
C GLU A 446 -17.84 -1.94 15.19
N PHE A 447 -17.94 -1.48 13.95
CA PHE A 447 -18.88 -1.98 12.93
C PHE A 447 -18.18 -2.35 11.62
N ALA A 448 -18.98 -2.68 10.60
CA ALA A 448 -18.48 -2.93 9.26
C ALA A 448 -18.21 -1.60 8.54
N PRO A 449 -16.99 -1.37 8.01
CA PRO A 449 -16.69 -0.17 7.22
C PRO A 449 -17.60 -0.03 6.00
N GLU A 450 -18.10 -1.15 5.47
CA GLU A 450 -19.02 -1.15 4.33
C GLU A 450 -20.38 -0.51 4.62
N TRP A 451 -20.71 -0.22 5.88
CA TRP A 451 -21.97 0.46 6.22
C TRP A 451 -22.01 1.93 5.80
N VAL A 452 -20.87 2.51 5.41
CA VAL A 452 -20.80 3.87 4.84
C VAL A 452 -21.73 4.03 3.62
N TYR A 453 -21.87 3.01 2.78
CA TYR A 453 -22.73 3.04 1.59
C TYR A 453 -24.23 3.10 1.96
N PRO A 454 -24.80 2.09 2.66
CA PRO A 454 -26.23 2.08 2.95
C PRO A 454 -26.66 3.18 3.94
N LEU A 455 -25.87 3.46 4.97
CA LEU A 455 -26.22 4.51 5.94
C LEU A 455 -26.04 5.90 5.33
N GLY A 456 -25.00 6.07 4.51
CA GLY A 456 -24.77 7.28 3.75
C GLY A 456 -25.87 7.56 2.72
N GLU A 457 -26.36 6.54 1.99
CA GLU A 457 -27.49 6.71 1.06
C GLU A 457 -28.73 7.24 1.78
N VAL A 458 -29.06 6.64 2.93
CA VAL A 458 -30.23 7.06 3.72
C VAL A 458 -30.05 8.47 4.27
N PHE A 459 -28.84 8.84 4.70
CA PHE A 459 -28.52 10.20 5.14
C PHE A 459 -28.70 11.21 4.00
N SER A 460 -28.11 10.96 2.83
CA SER A 460 -28.24 11.80 1.65
C SER A 460 -29.70 11.92 1.21
N ALA A 461 -30.45 10.82 1.22
CA ALA A 461 -31.89 10.84 0.93
C ALA A 461 -32.67 11.70 1.94
N ALA A 462 -32.37 11.61 3.24
CA ALA A 462 -33.02 12.42 4.27
C ALA A 462 -32.71 13.91 4.13
N VAL A 463 -31.48 14.27 3.79
CA VAL A 463 -31.06 15.65 3.49
C VAL A 463 -31.85 16.20 2.30
N ILE A 464 -31.90 15.45 1.19
CA ILE A 464 -32.62 15.84 -0.04
C ILE A 464 -34.13 15.96 0.21
N GLU A 465 -34.73 15.04 0.96
CA GLU A 465 -36.16 15.12 1.31
C GLU A 465 -36.47 16.33 2.21
N THR A 466 -35.50 16.77 3.02
CA THR A 466 -35.69 17.90 3.95
C THR A 466 -35.51 19.26 3.25
N TRP A 467 -34.51 19.39 2.36
CA TRP A 467 -34.11 20.68 1.80
C TRP A 467 -34.14 20.78 0.26
N GLY A 468 -34.46 19.70 -0.44
CA GLY A 468 -34.54 19.63 -1.90
C GLY A 468 -33.29 19.07 -2.57
N GLU A 469 -33.38 18.84 -3.89
CA GLU A 469 -32.33 18.20 -4.70
C GLU A 469 -31.02 19.02 -4.77
N ASP A 470 -31.07 20.34 -4.56
CA ASP A 470 -29.89 21.21 -4.56
C ASP A 470 -29.07 21.13 -3.25
N ALA A 471 -29.59 20.45 -2.21
CA ALA A 471 -28.96 20.47 -0.90
C ALA A 471 -27.56 19.81 -0.85
N PRO A 472 -27.32 18.65 -1.49
CA PRO A 472 -26.01 18.02 -1.53
C PRO A 472 -24.94 18.90 -2.16
N GLU A 473 -25.26 19.59 -3.28
CA GLU A 473 -24.33 20.54 -3.91
C GLU A 473 -23.89 21.62 -2.92
N LYS A 474 -24.84 22.27 -2.24
CA LYS A 474 -24.51 23.35 -1.28
C LYS A 474 -23.65 22.85 -0.12
N ILE A 475 -23.90 21.64 0.36
CA ILE A 475 -23.09 21.01 1.41
C ILE A 475 -21.68 20.74 0.90
N VAL A 476 -21.53 20.16 -0.30
CA VAL A 476 -20.21 19.88 -0.90
C VAL A 476 -19.43 21.18 -1.12
N ARG A 477 -20.06 22.24 -1.65
CA ARG A 477 -19.42 23.56 -1.81
C ARG A 477 -19.07 24.22 -0.47
N ALA A 478 -19.87 23.98 0.58
CA ALA A 478 -19.59 24.50 1.91
C ALA A 478 -18.33 23.87 2.54
N PHE A 479 -17.95 22.65 2.15
CA PHE A 479 -16.63 22.10 2.49
C PHE A 479 -15.49 22.84 1.79
N GLY A 480 -15.68 23.24 0.53
CA GLY A 480 -14.66 23.89 -0.30
C GLY A 480 -14.61 25.41 -0.21
N ARG A 481 -15.12 26.02 0.86
CA ARG A 481 -15.12 27.48 1.01
C ARG A 481 -13.75 27.98 1.50
N ASP A 482 -13.26 29.08 0.91
CA ASP A 482 -11.95 29.67 1.22
C ASP A 482 -11.77 30.04 2.71
N ASP A 483 -12.86 30.27 3.43
CA ASP A 483 -12.87 30.67 4.84
C ASP A 483 -13.19 29.52 5.81
N ALA A 484 -13.09 28.27 5.36
CA ALA A 484 -13.30 27.09 6.19
C ALA A 484 -12.28 27.03 7.37
N PRO A 485 -12.74 26.84 8.62
CA PRO A 485 -11.84 26.65 9.75
C PRO A 485 -10.99 25.38 9.57
N THR A 486 -9.69 25.51 9.83
CA THR A 486 -8.77 24.38 9.77
C THR A 486 -8.80 23.56 11.07
N GLY A 487 -8.58 22.24 10.94
CA GLY A 487 -8.46 21.35 12.10
C GLY A 487 -9.77 20.93 12.77
N LEU A 488 -10.93 21.27 12.18
CA LEU A 488 -12.20 20.68 12.59
C LEU A 488 -12.30 19.22 12.14
N ASN A 489 -12.92 18.37 12.95
CA ASN A 489 -13.19 16.98 12.64
C ASN A 489 -14.53 16.52 13.24
N GLY A 490 -14.99 15.34 12.83
CA GLY A 490 -16.21 14.72 13.34
C GLY A 490 -17.41 15.67 13.31
N ILE A 491 -18.16 15.72 14.42
CA ILE A 491 -19.38 16.54 14.53
C ILE A 491 -19.09 18.04 14.36
N ALA A 492 -17.95 18.54 14.84
CA ALA A 492 -17.65 19.96 14.75
C ALA A 492 -17.46 20.42 13.30
N LEU A 493 -16.83 19.58 12.47
CA LEU A 493 -16.73 19.79 11.03
C LEU A 493 -18.11 19.82 10.40
N TRP A 494 -18.93 18.80 10.65
CA TRP A 494 -20.29 18.72 10.09
C TRP A 494 -21.18 19.89 10.49
N GLN A 495 -21.07 20.37 11.73
CA GLN A 495 -21.85 21.50 12.24
C GLN A 495 -21.50 22.78 11.48
N ASP A 496 -20.21 23.05 11.30
CA ASP A 496 -19.71 24.20 10.55
C ASP A 496 -20.14 24.13 9.08
N THR A 497 -19.96 22.98 8.42
CA THR A 497 -20.34 22.78 7.02
C THR A 497 -21.85 22.97 6.81
N PHE A 498 -22.70 22.36 7.63
CA PHE A 498 -24.15 22.52 7.51
C PHE A 498 -24.56 23.98 7.73
N GLN A 499 -23.99 24.65 8.73
CA GLN A 499 -24.26 26.07 8.98
C GLN A 499 -23.85 26.95 7.79
N ALA A 500 -22.69 26.70 7.19
CA ALA A 500 -22.22 27.42 6.00
C ALA A 500 -23.10 27.15 4.76
N ALA A 501 -23.66 25.94 4.63
CA ALA A 501 -24.65 25.59 3.61
C ALA A 501 -26.05 26.20 3.86
N GLY A 502 -26.27 26.85 5.00
CA GLY A 502 -27.55 27.42 5.41
C GLY A 502 -28.53 26.39 6.00
N TYR A 503 -28.01 25.28 6.52
CA TYR A 503 -28.76 24.16 7.08
C TYR A 503 -28.42 23.94 8.55
N ASP A 504 -29.31 23.21 9.24
CA ASP A 504 -29.14 22.83 10.64
C ASP A 504 -28.80 21.33 10.72
N LEU A 505 -27.63 21.00 11.29
CA LEU A 505 -27.16 19.62 11.38
C LEU A 505 -28.08 18.75 12.24
N GLU A 506 -28.60 19.28 13.35
CA GLU A 506 -29.51 18.55 14.24
C GLU A 506 -30.80 18.13 13.51
N THR A 507 -31.32 19.02 12.66
CA THR A 507 -32.45 18.70 11.77
C THR A 507 -32.08 17.58 10.78
N ALA A 508 -30.87 17.57 10.23
CA ALA A 508 -30.41 16.51 9.32
C ALA A 508 -30.32 15.16 10.04
N ILE A 509 -29.74 15.15 11.24
CA ILE A 509 -29.59 13.96 12.08
C ILE A 509 -30.98 13.41 12.46
N ALA A 510 -31.90 14.29 12.87
CA ALA A 510 -33.26 13.89 13.20
C ALA A 510 -34.02 13.33 11.99
N ALA A 511 -33.86 13.93 10.81
CA ALA A 511 -34.46 13.45 9.57
C ALA A 511 -33.87 12.08 9.17
N PHE A 512 -32.56 11.90 9.30
CA PHE A 512 -31.86 10.65 9.03
C PHE A 512 -32.39 9.50 9.90
N PHE A 513 -32.45 9.69 11.23
CA PHE A 513 -32.94 8.63 12.12
C PHE A 513 -34.42 8.34 11.93
N ARG A 514 -35.25 9.37 11.66
CA ARG A 514 -36.66 9.15 11.29
C ARG A 514 -36.78 8.28 10.04
N LYS A 515 -35.96 8.57 9.02
CA LYS A 515 -35.96 7.80 7.78
C LYS A 515 -35.52 6.35 8.00
N LEU A 516 -34.53 6.13 8.87
CA LEU A 516 -34.14 4.77 9.27
C LEU A 516 -35.28 4.05 9.99
N ASP A 517 -35.99 4.72 10.91
CA ASP A 517 -37.15 4.16 11.61
C ASP A 517 -38.27 3.78 10.63
N ASP A 518 -38.54 4.63 9.62
CA ASP A 518 -39.53 4.37 8.58
C ASP A 518 -39.15 3.14 7.74
N ILE A 519 -37.89 3.06 7.27
CA ILE A 519 -37.38 1.90 6.52
C ILE A 519 -37.48 0.62 7.37
N VAL A 520 -37.15 0.72 8.65
CA VAL A 520 -37.20 -0.39 9.60
C VAL A 520 -38.65 -0.84 9.87
N ALA A 521 -39.61 0.09 9.88
CA ALA A 521 -41.03 -0.23 9.96
C ALA A 521 -41.51 -0.94 8.68
N ASP A 522 -41.11 -0.46 7.51
CA ASP A 522 -41.48 -1.02 6.20
C ASP A 522 -40.90 -2.43 5.99
N GLU A 523 -39.67 -2.68 6.46
CA GLU A 523 -38.96 -3.96 6.31
C GLU A 523 -39.12 -4.90 7.52
N ARG A 524 -39.99 -4.56 8.49
CA ARG A 524 -40.14 -5.28 9.76
C ARG A 524 -40.34 -6.79 9.58
N GLU A 525 -41.26 -7.19 8.69
CA GLU A 525 -41.55 -8.60 8.43
C GLU A 525 -40.32 -9.36 7.91
N TRP A 526 -39.46 -8.69 7.13
CA TRP A 526 -38.23 -9.28 6.61
C TRP A 526 -37.15 -9.35 7.70
N LEU A 527 -36.99 -8.28 8.48
CA LEU A 527 -36.03 -8.19 9.59
C LEU A 527 -36.27 -9.27 10.66
N ASP A 528 -37.54 -9.50 11.03
CA ASP A 528 -37.90 -10.50 12.06
C ASP A 528 -37.59 -11.94 11.63
N LYS A 529 -37.47 -12.20 10.32
CA LYS A 529 -37.08 -13.50 9.77
C LYS A 529 -35.56 -13.71 9.71
N LEU A 530 -34.78 -12.65 9.86
CA LEU A 530 -33.33 -12.75 9.76
C LEU A 530 -32.75 -13.46 10.99
N PRO A 531 -31.93 -14.51 10.79
CA PRO A 531 -31.23 -15.12 11.91
C PRO A 531 -30.24 -14.14 12.56
N ARG A 532 -29.99 -14.36 13.85
CA ARG A 532 -28.87 -13.77 14.58
C ARG A 532 -27.86 -14.87 14.88
N PHE A 533 -26.57 -14.58 14.73
CA PHE A 533 -25.51 -15.55 14.97
C PHE A 533 -24.65 -15.16 16.17
N ARG A 534 -23.94 -16.14 16.73
CA ARG A 534 -22.90 -15.96 17.74
C ARG A 534 -21.68 -16.78 17.36
N GLY A 535 -20.50 -16.22 17.60
CA GLY A 535 -19.23 -16.92 17.42
C GLY A 535 -18.70 -17.44 18.76
N GLN A 536 -18.26 -18.69 18.78
CA GLN A 536 -17.55 -19.28 19.90
C GLN A 536 -16.10 -19.57 19.47
N LEU A 537 -15.14 -19.04 20.23
CA LEU A 537 -13.72 -19.33 20.00
C LEU A 537 -13.43 -20.81 20.29
N VAL A 538 -12.82 -21.47 19.32
CA VAL A 538 -12.28 -22.83 19.37
C VAL A 538 -10.77 -22.72 19.26
N ASN A 539 -10.05 -23.42 20.13
CA ASN A 539 -8.60 -23.33 20.19
C ASN A 539 -7.95 -24.68 19.86
N GLU A 540 -7.06 -24.69 18.86
CA GLU A 540 -6.21 -25.82 18.51
C GLU A 540 -4.74 -25.40 18.49
N ALA A 541 -3.80 -26.35 18.52
CA ALA A 541 -2.37 -26.10 18.74
C ALA A 541 -1.78 -24.97 17.89
N ASN A 542 -2.12 -24.92 16.59
CA ASN A 542 -1.54 -23.97 15.63
C ASN A 542 -2.57 -23.03 14.97
N ARG A 543 -3.85 -23.09 15.36
CA ARG A 543 -4.91 -22.28 14.75
C ARG A 543 -6.02 -21.92 15.73
N TYR A 544 -6.67 -20.79 15.47
CA TYR A 544 -7.93 -20.41 16.11
C TYR A 544 -9.09 -20.68 15.16
N GLY A 545 -10.22 -21.07 15.72
CA GLY A 545 -11.46 -21.30 14.98
C GLY A 545 -12.62 -20.52 15.59
N ILE A 546 -13.51 -19.99 14.77
CA ILE A 546 -14.78 -19.41 15.23
C ILE A 546 -15.90 -20.36 14.84
N ARG A 547 -16.47 -21.04 15.83
CA ARG A 547 -17.66 -21.87 15.65
C ARG A 547 -18.89 -20.97 15.67
N ILE A 548 -19.59 -20.93 14.55
CA ILE A 548 -20.82 -20.16 14.40
C ILE A 548 -21.99 -20.96 14.98
N ARG A 549 -22.89 -20.30 15.71
CA ARG A 549 -24.18 -20.85 16.20
C ARG A 549 -25.29 -19.82 16.02
N PHE A 550 -26.53 -20.28 16.01
CA PHE A 550 -27.68 -19.38 16.16
C PHE A 550 -27.67 -18.73 17.56
N ALA A 551 -28.04 -17.47 17.65
CA ALA A 551 -28.09 -16.75 18.94
C ALA A 551 -29.23 -17.26 19.83
N ASP A 552 -30.31 -17.73 19.21
CA ASP A 552 -31.55 -18.24 19.79
C ASP A 552 -31.56 -19.78 19.83
N ASP A 553 -30.41 -20.42 20.11
CA ASP A 553 -30.11 -21.88 20.07
C ASP A 553 -31.11 -22.75 20.86
N THR A 554 -32.35 -22.80 20.38
CA THR A 554 -33.52 -23.45 20.98
C THR A 554 -33.91 -24.71 20.20
N ASP A 555 -33.48 -24.80 18.93
CA ASP A 555 -33.64 -25.98 18.08
C ASP A 555 -32.28 -26.50 17.58
N PRO A 556 -31.72 -27.54 18.21
CA PRO A 556 -30.45 -28.15 17.79
C PRO A 556 -30.54 -28.85 16.42
N ALA A 557 -31.74 -29.05 15.86
CA ALA A 557 -31.91 -29.61 14.50
C ALA A 557 -31.82 -28.53 13.41
N ARG A 558 -31.90 -27.24 13.76
CA ARG A 558 -31.80 -26.12 12.80
C ARG A 558 -30.40 -26.07 12.20
N LYS A 559 -30.30 -26.32 10.89
CA LYS A 559 -29.02 -26.29 10.17
C LYS A 559 -28.60 -24.86 9.82
N LEU A 560 -27.31 -24.57 10.02
CA LEU A 560 -26.71 -23.31 9.58
C LEU A 560 -26.68 -23.22 8.04
N PRO A 561 -26.91 -22.03 7.46
CA PRO A 561 -26.81 -21.81 6.02
C PRO A 561 -25.35 -21.68 5.59
N MET A 562 -24.56 -22.75 5.72
CA MET A 562 -23.09 -22.76 5.60
C MET A 562 -22.53 -22.10 4.33
N ARG A 563 -23.24 -22.20 3.19
CA ARG A 563 -22.80 -21.59 1.92
C ARG A 563 -22.91 -20.06 1.90
N ARG A 564 -23.59 -19.47 2.88
CA ARG A 564 -23.91 -18.05 2.98
C ARG A 564 -23.26 -17.40 4.20
N LEU A 565 -22.44 -18.13 4.94
CA LEU A 565 -21.75 -17.66 6.13
C LEU A 565 -20.26 -17.54 5.87
N TYR A 566 -19.68 -16.46 6.38
CA TYR A 566 -18.25 -16.21 6.39
C TYR A 566 -17.87 -15.64 7.75
N VAL A 567 -16.62 -15.79 8.13
CA VAL A 567 -16.03 -15.09 9.27
C VAL A 567 -14.88 -14.25 8.74
N ARG A 568 -14.94 -12.97 9.05
CA ARG A 568 -13.86 -12.03 8.80
C ARG A 568 -13.05 -11.84 10.06
N PHE A 569 -11.73 -11.79 9.93
CA PHE A 569 -10.77 -11.64 11.02
C PHE A 569 -9.91 -10.41 10.79
N ARG A 570 -9.50 -9.77 11.89
CA ARG A 570 -8.52 -8.67 11.88
C ARG A 570 -7.58 -8.75 13.08
N ASN A 571 -6.39 -8.16 12.97
CA ASN A 571 -5.37 -8.15 14.03
C ASN A 571 -5.47 -6.88 14.91
N GLY A 572 -6.66 -6.59 15.42
CA GLY A 572 -6.94 -5.42 16.27
C GLY A 572 -7.64 -4.26 15.56
N PRO A 573 -8.13 -3.26 16.33
CA PRO A 573 -9.05 -2.21 15.86
C PRO A 573 -8.47 -1.18 14.87
N GLY A 574 -7.17 -1.23 14.56
CA GLY A 574 -6.53 -0.39 13.53
C GLY A 574 -6.05 -1.17 12.29
N THR A 575 -6.42 -2.44 12.17
CA THR A 575 -6.00 -3.25 11.01
C THR A 575 -6.62 -2.66 9.74
N ALA A 576 -5.79 -2.42 8.72
CA ALA A 576 -6.27 -1.95 7.42
C ALA A 576 -7.25 -2.96 6.81
N GLU A 577 -8.30 -2.48 6.14
CA GLU A 577 -9.31 -3.34 5.50
C GLU A 577 -8.67 -4.34 4.52
N SER A 578 -7.57 -3.93 3.89
CA SER A 578 -6.81 -4.76 2.95
C SER A 578 -6.27 -6.05 3.54
N ASP A 579 -6.05 -6.06 4.85
CA ASP A 579 -5.37 -7.11 5.59
C ASP A 579 -6.36 -8.05 6.27
N TYR A 580 -7.66 -7.75 6.20
CA TYR A 580 -8.73 -8.59 6.72
C TYR A 580 -8.70 -9.97 6.08
N GLN A 581 -8.79 -11.01 6.91
CA GLN A 581 -8.84 -12.39 6.45
C GLN A 581 -10.27 -12.90 6.49
N VAL A 582 -10.84 -13.17 5.32
CA VAL A 582 -12.17 -13.79 5.22
C VAL A 582 -12.03 -15.30 5.07
N ARG A 583 -12.78 -16.06 5.87
CA ARG A 583 -12.77 -17.52 5.88
C ARG A 583 -14.19 -18.05 5.84
N ARG A 584 -14.40 -19.09 5.03
CA ARG A 584 -15.63 -19.88 5.06
C ARG A 584 -15.57 -20.87 6.22
N PRO A 585 -16.67 -21.09 6.95
CA PRO A 585 -16.72 -22.14 7.95
C PRO A 585 -16.73 -23.52 7.27
N ASP A 586 -16.10 -24.50 7.94
CA ASP A 586 -16.04 -25.89 7.51
C ASP A 586 -17.38 -26.63 7.71
N ARG A 587 -17.40 -27.96 7.57
CA ARG A 587 -18.65 -28.75 7.74
C ARG A 587 -19.21 -28.71 9.18
N ASP A 588 -18.38 -28.36 10.16
CA ASP A 588 -18.74 -28.33 11.58
C ASP A 588 -19.11 -26.91 12.05
N GLY A 589 -19.20 -25.95 11.14
CA GLY A 589 -19.54 -24.57 11.50
C GLY A 589 -18.35 -23.72 11.89
N ILE A 590 -17.11 -24.17 11.67
CA ILE A 590 -15.90 -23.50 12.20
C ILE A 590 -15.11 -22.84 11.09
N ALA A 591 -14.90 -21.53 11.18
CA ALA A 591 -13.98 -20.81 10.32
C ALA A 591 -12.60 -20.73 10.99
N TRP A 592 -11.58 -21.32 10.35
CA TRP A 592 -10.23 -21.46 10.90
C TRP A 592 -9.26 -20.41 10.36
N ILE A 593 -8.34 -19.97 11.21
CA ILE A 593 -7.27 -19.03 10.89
C ILE A 593 -5.99 -19.35 11.69
N SER A 594 -4.81 -19.08 11.12
CA SER A 594 -3.53 -19.31 11.81
C SER A 594 -3.42 -18.48 13.09
N ARG A 595 -2.80 -19.05 14.13
CA ARG A 595 -2.51 -18.30 15.37
C ARG A 595 -1.56 -17.14 15.14
N ASP A 596 -0.64 -17.26 14.18
CA ASP A 596 0.38 -16.25 13.89
C ASP A 596 -0.22 -14.92 13.39
N TYR A 597 -1.47 -14.95 12.92
CA TYR A 597 -2.21 -13.75 12.53
C TYR A 597 -2.61 -12.87 13.75
N PHE A 598 -2.55 -13.39 14.98
CA PHE A 598 -2.93 -12.67 16.20
C PHE A 598 -1.78 -12.63 17.23
N PRO A 599 -0.68 -11.92 16.95
CA PRO A 599 0.45 -11.79 17.87
C PRO A 599 0.07 -11.15 19.22
N GLY A 600 -1.03 -10.37 19.26
CA GLY A 600 -1.50 -9.67 20.45
C GLY A 600 -2.26 -10.51 21.48
N GLY A 601 -2.52 -11.81 21.22
CA GLY A 601 -3.24 -12.66 22.16
C GLY A 601 -4.75 -12.36 22.27
N SER A 602 -5.32 -11.69 21.27
CA SER A 602 -6.77 -11.51 21.12
C SER A 602 -7.18 -11.82 19.69
N VAL A 603 -8.25 -12.61 19.54
CA VAL A 603 -8.86 -12.89 18.24
C VAL A 603 -10.02 -11.93 18.06
N GLU A 604 -9.92 -11.07 17.05
CA GLU A 604 -11.03 -10.24 16.61
C GLU A 604 -11.67 -10.82 15.37
N PHE A 605 -12.98 -10.99 15.43
CA PHE A 605 -13.74 -11.58 14.33
C PHE A 605 -15.09 -10.90 14.16
N GLN A 606 -15.64 -11.07 12.97
CA GLN A 606 -16.96 -10.59 12.57
C GLN A 606 -17.66 -11.68 11.77
N ILE A 607 -18.92 -11.96 12.08
CA ILE A 607 -19.72 -12.92 11.30
C ILE A 607 -20.40 -12.16 10.15
N ILE A 608 -20.25 -12.72 8.95
CA ILE A 608 -20.83 -12.18 7.73
C ILE A 608 -21.87 -13.19 7.23
N HIS A 609 -23.08 -12.72 6.96
CA HIS A 609 -24.17 -13.54 6.44
C HIS A 609 -24.82 -12.91 5.23
N ASN A 610 -24.97 -13.69 4.17
CA ASN A 610 -25.73 -13.30 2.99
C ASN A 610 -27.09 -14.01 2.95
N PRO A 611 -28.17 -13.46 3.55
CA PRO A 611 -29.47 -14.14 3.71
C PRO A 611 -30.18 -14.48 2.40
N ALA A 612 -29.91 -13.76 1.31
CA ALA A 612 -30.53 -13.98 0.00
C ALA A 612 -29.55 -13.62 -1.11
N ALA A 613 -29.58 -14.36 -2.22
CA ALA A 613 -28.80 -14.00 -3.42
C ALA A 613 -29.15 -12.60 -3.97
N THR A 614 -30.23 -12.00 -3.49
CA THR A 614 -30.77 -10.71 -3.91
C THR A 614 -30.30 -9.54 -3.05
N LEU A 615 -29.50 -9.73 -1.98
CA LEU A 615 -28.87 -8.58 -1.34
C LEU A 615 -27.61 -8.20 -2.10
N MET A 616 -27.50 -6.92 -2.45
CA MET A 616 -26.30 -6.32 -3.05
C MET A 616 -25.07 -6.44 -2.14
N MET A 617 -25.28 -6.37 -0.82
CA MET A 617 -24.22 -6.42 0.18
C MET A 617 -24.53 -7.46 1.26
N PRO A 618 -23.52 -8.16 1.79
CA PRO A 618 -23.72 -9.06 2.90
C PRO A 618 -24.09 -8.29 4.17
N LEU A 619 -24.76 -8.96 5.11
CA LEU A 619 -24.99 -8.45 6.45
C LEU A 619 -23.78 -8.76 7.32
N PHE A 620 -23.43 -7.82 8.19
CA PHE A 620 -22.32 -7.93 9.11
C PHE A 620 -22.86 -7.83 10.54
N ASP A 621 -22.47 -8.76 11.40
CA ASP A 621 -22.62 -8.59 12.85
C ASP A 621 -21.50 -7.64 13.37
N PRO A 622 -21.55 -7.09 14.59
CA PRO A 622 -20.46 -6.28 15.14
C PRO A 622 -19.14 -7.04 15.30
N TRP A 623 -18.04 -6.31 15.45
CA TRP A 623 -16.76 -6.91 15.81
C TRP A 623 -16.80 -7.49 17.22
N VAL A 624 -16.26 -8.70 17.37
CA VAL A 624 -16.14 -9.39 18.66
C VAL A 624 -14.67 -9.66 18.92
N SER A 625 -14.17 -9.16 20.06
CA SER A 625 -12.80 -9.40 20.54
C SER A 625 -12.80 -10.44 21.65
N VAL A 626 -12.04 -11.53 21.47
CA VAL A 626 -11.91 -12.61 22.44
C VAL A 626 -10.44 -12.80 22.81
N ARG A 627 -10.10 -12.59 24.08
CA ARG A 627 -8.75 -12.85 24.59
C ARG A 627 -8.45 -14.35 24.56
N THR A 628 -7.29 -14.69 24.01
CA THR A 628 -6.78 -16.05 24.00
C THR A 628 -6.02 -16.28 25.31
N ARG A 629 -6.24 -17.43 25.95
CA ARG A 629 -5.57 -17.82 27.20
C ARG A 629 -4.43 -18.77 26.93
#